data_AF-A0A0L0VCR9-F1
#
_entry.id   AF-A0A0L0VCR9-F1
#
_cell.length_a   1.000
_cell.length_b   1.000
_cell.length_c   1.000
_cell.angle_alpha   90.00
_cell.angle_beta   90.00
_cell.angle_gamma   90.00
#
_symmetry.space_group_name_H-M   'P 1'
#
loop_
_entity.id
_entity.type
_entity.pdbx_description
1 polymer ?
#
loop_
_entity_poly.entity_id
_entity_poly.type
_entity_poly.pdbx_seq_one_letter_code
_entity_poly.pdbx_strand_id
1 'polypeptide(L)'
;MRNIFKFDYGVFGRHNPSVKEKERINALNALTEPLPNRQLQISDDKPQEFYEKFCQLFHIRGTLGKNKKTIKQKLKEDATRVHNRRALFNSAVDQIMYMKDYWYRFWEEKYKIQFHSIGFVREKYCSGTVVERDFVLFIFYVDMIGTIIRHGEEIKPDGRQGTRSIPMELAIKFYEATGKIKWSYQEDPLLFERYALVQSEQGSGAQKLTQKSVSDRLWMSIESLVGLPGYENLYTMFFLTGPGGGHQLATKGFFNDVFCHSITTLNQRLFNYYNSRI
;
A
#
# COMPACT_ATOMS: atom_id res chain seq x y z
N MET A 1 1.04 21.58 9.06
CA MET A 1 0.29 20.41 9.53
C MET A 1 1.22 19.52 10.33
N ARG A 2 0.85 19.02 11.53
CA ARG A 2 1.68 18.00 12.21
C ARG A 2 1.78 16.80 11.27
N ASN A 3 2.99 16.34 10.97
CA ASN A 3 3.15 15.20 10.09
C ASN A 3 2.82 13.91 10.89
N ILE A 4 1.53 13.54 10.86
CA ILE A 4 0.91 12.40 11.55
C ILE A 4 1.21 11.09 10.82
N PHE A 5 1.32 11.18 9.49
CA PHE A 5 1.58 10.06 8.60
C PHE A 5 3.09 9.83 8.47
N LYS A 6 3.65 9.16 9.47
CA LYS A 6 5.06 8.80 9.54
C LYS A 6 5.23 7.36 9.95
N PHE A 7 6.17 6.68 9.30
CA PHE A 7 6.56 5.32 9.61
C PHE A 7 7.79 5.33 10.53
N ASP A 8 7.61 5.83 11.75
CA ASP A 8 8.67 5.85 12.76
C ASP A 8 8.67 4.60 13.65
N TYR A 9 9.75 4.40 14.41
CA TYR A 9 9.91 3.28 15.35
C TYR A 9 8.69 3.05 16.25
N GLY A 10 7.98 4.11 16.62
CA GLY A 10 6.81 4.03 17.51
C GLY A 10 5.52 3.63 16.81
N VAL A 11 5.53 3.40 15.49
CA VAL A 11 4.32 3.02 14.74
C VAL A 11 4.14 1.50 14.64
N PHE A 12 5.25 0.76 14.62
CA PHE A 12 5.23 -0.68 14.40
C PHE A 12 4.93 -1.42 15.70
N GLY A 13 3.76 -2.05 15.75
CA GLY A 13 3.32 -2.75 16.95
C GLY A 13 2.02 -3.48 16.76
N ARG A 14 1.78 -4.48 17.60
CA ARG A 14 0.49 -5.18 17.69
C ARG A 14 0.27 -5.67 19.10
N HIS A 15 -0.98 -5.77 19.52
CA HIS A 15 -1.33 -6.47 20.74
C HIS A 15 -1.17 -8.00 20.52
N ASN A 16 -0.44 -8.67 21.40
CA ASN A 16 -0.18 -10.12 21.37
C ASN A 16 0.33 -10.68 20.01
N PRO A 17 1.48 -10.20 19.49
CA PRO A 17 2.05 -10.73 18.25
C PRO A 17 2.59 -12.15 18.46
N SER A 18 2.39 -13.01 17.46
CA SER A 18 3.08 -14.30 17.38
C SER A 18 4.60 -14.11 17.31
N VAL A 19 5.38 -15.16 17.60
CA VAL A 19 6.86 -15.11 17.55
C VAL A 19 7.37 -14.56 16.21
N LYS A 20 6.80 -15.04 15.10
CA LYS A 20 7.18 -14.59 13.75
C LYS A 20 6.78 -13.14 13.46
N GLU A 21 5.70 -12.66 14.06
CA GLU A 21 5.30 -11.25 13.93
C GLU A 21 6.20 -10.35 14.78
N LYS A 22 6.61 -10.79 15.97
CA LYS A 22 7.63 -10.09 16.78
C LYS A 22 8.93 -9.94 16.01
N GLU A 23 9.41 -11.01 15.37
CA GLU A 23 10.61 -10.95 14.53
C GLU A 23 10.48 -9.91 13.42
N ARG A 24 9.33 -9.83 12.75
CA ARG A 24 9.09 -8.82 11.70
C ARG A 24 9.02 -7.41 12.25
N ILE A 25 8.31 -7.20 13.36
CA ILE A 25 8.23 -5.90 14.03
C ILE A 25 9.64 -5.45 14.43
N ASN A 26 10.44 -6.34 15.02
CA ASN A 26 11.83 -6.05 15.39
C ASN A 26 12.68 -5.71 14.16
N ALA A 27 12.50 -6.41 13.05
CA ALA A 27 13.25 -6.16 11.84
C ALA A 27 12.85 -4.82 11.17
N LEU A 28 11.56 -4.47 11.18
CA LEU A 28 11.09 -3.14 10.77
C LEU A 28 11.64 -2.04 11.69
N ASN A 29 11.61 -2.27 13.00
CA ASN A 29 12.16 -1.36 14.00
C ASN A 29 13.66 -1.14 13.81
N ALA A 30 14.44 -2.20 13.56
CA ALA A 30 15.87 -2.13 13.30
C ALA A 30 16.22 -1.32 12.03
N LEU A 31 15.32 -1.27 11.02
CA LEU A 31 15.50 -0.39 9.87
C LEU A 31 15.29 1.09 10.21
N THR A 32 14.51 1.38 11.25
CA THR A 32 14.20 2.76 11.65
C THR A 32 15.14 3.30 12.72
N GLU A 33 15.53 2.48 13.69
CA GLU A 33 16.31 2.87 14.87
C GLU A 33 17.62 3.66 14.58
N PRO A 34 18.46 3.28 13.59
CA PRO A 34 19.72 3.99 13.34
C PRO A 34 19.55 5.33 12.60
N LEU A 35 18.34 5.69 12.18
CA LEU A 35 18.11 6.89 11.37
C LEU A 35 17.91 8.14 12.26
N PRO A 36 18.38 9.34 11.85
CA PRO A 36 18.34 10.56 12.67
C PRO A 36 16.95 10.96 13.20
N ASN A 37 15.89 10.54 12.49
CA ASN A 37 14.49 10.80 12.85
C ASN A 37 13.71 9.54 13.25
N ARG A 38 14.42 8.40 13.39
CA ARG A 38 13.87 7.06 13.57
C ARG A 38 12.71 6.73 12.62
N GLN A 39 12.77 7.22 11.39
CA GLN A 39 11.75 7.06 10.36
C GLN A 39 12.24 6.13 9.27
N LEU A 40 11.41 5.20 8.85
CA LEU A 40 11.68 4.32 7.72
C LEU A 40 11.80 5.16 6.45
N GLN A 41 13.03 5.30 5.95
CA GLN A 41 13.35 6.05 4.74
C GLN A 41 14.30 5.24 3.87
N ILE A 42 14.06 5.30 2.57
CA ILE A 42 14.76 4.51 1.59
C ILE A 42 15.02 5.36 0.37
N SER A 43 16.29 5.47 -0.05
CA SER A 43 16.66 6.12 -1.31
C SER A 43 16.27 5.26 -2.52
N ASP A 44 15.71 5.90 -3.55
CA ASP A 44 15.42 5.28 -4.85
C ASP A 44 16.63 5.28 -5.81
N ASP A 45 17.71 6.00 -5.48
CA ASP A 45 18.91 6.13 -6.34
C ASP A 45 19.68 4.81 -6.46
N LYS A 46 19.42 3.87 -5.54
CA LYS A 46 20.07 2.57 -5.49
C LYS A 46 19.05 1.44 -5.34
N PRO A 47 18.29 1.12 -6.41
CA PRO A 47 17.27 0.07 -6.40
C PRO A 47 17.78 -1.31 -5.99
N GLN A 48 19.07 -1.59 -6.21
CA GLN A 48 19.69 -2.87 -5.87
C GLN A 48 19.99 -2.99 -4.36
N GLU A 49 20.58 -1.96 -3.74
CA GLU A 49 20.80 -1.92 -2.28
C GLU A 49 19.47 -1.95 -1.51
N PHE A 50 18.43 -1.33 -2.09
CA PHE A 50 17.05 -1.47 -1.63
C PHE A 50 16.61 -2.94 -1.64
N TYR A 51 16.72 -3.62 -2.78
CA TYR A 51 16.32 -5.02 -2.89
C TYR A 51 17.01 -5.92 -1.87
N GLU A 52 18.31 -5.74 -1.64
CA GLU A 52 19.06 -6.52 -0.65
C GLU A 52 18.48 -6.37 0.77
N LYS A 53 18.11 -5.15 1.18
CA LYS A 53 17.44 -4.91 2.48
C LYS A 53 16.09 -5.61 2.57
N PHE A 54 15.30 -5.60 1.49
CA PHE A 54 13.99 -6.27 1.42
C PHE A 54 14.13 -7.77 1.48
N CYS A 55 15.09 -8.29 0.72
CA CYS A 55 15.43 -9.68 0.73
C CYS A 55 15.98 -10.12 2.07
N GLN A 56 16.78 -9.33 2.78
CA GLN A 56 17.20 -9.68 4.14
C GLN A 56 15.99 -9.85 5.07
N LEU A 57 15.04 -8.91 5.06
CA LEU A 57 13.79 -9.03 5.84
C LEU A 57 12.95 -10.24 5.44
N PHE A 58 12.93 -10.58 4.15
CA PHE A 58 12.20 -11.73 3.63
C PHE A 58 12.97 -13.06 3.81
N HIS A 59 14.30 -13.06 3.85
CA HIS A 59 15.18 -14.22 3.97
C HIS A 59 15.40 -14.65 5.42
N ILE A 60 15.00 -13.86 6.41
CA ILE A 60 14.72 -14.37 7.78
C ILE A 60 13.76 -15.59 7.70
N ARG A 61 12.97 -15.73 6.62
CA ARG A 61 12.16 -16.93 6.33
C ARG A 61 12.94 -18.20 5.99
N GLY A 62 14.20 -18.12 5.59
CA GLY A 62 14.95 -19.25 5.00
C GLY A 62 15.81 -20.05 5.98
N THR A 63 16.23 -19.45 7.10
CA THR A 63 17.31 -20.00 7.94
C THR A 63 16.86 -20.73 9.20
N LEU A 64 15.57 -20.79 9.52
CA LEU A 64 15.09 -21.44 10.75
C LEU A 64 14.39 -22.76 10.46
N GLY A 65 15.24 -23.79 10.30
CA GLY A 65 14.86 -25.19 10.45
C GLY A 65 15.64 -26.13 9.53
N LYS A 66 16.87 -26.48 9.90
CA LYS A 66 17.61 -27.65 9.34
C LYS A 66 16.99 -28.99 9.75
N ASN A 67 15.69 -29.04 10.03
CA ASN A 67 14.99 -30.29 10.28
C ASN A 67 14.49 -30.84 8.94
N LYS A 68 14.84 -32.09 8.63
CA LYS A 68 14.32 -32.84 7.47
C LYS A 68 12.80 -33.03 7.61
N LYS A 69 12.03 -31.99 7.30
CA LYS A 69 10.57 -32.06 7.25
C LYS A 69 10.13 -32.76 5.98
N THR A 70 9.08 -33.56 6.07
CA THR A 70 8.44 -34.19 4.91
C THR A 70 7.78 -33.13 4.02
N ILE A 71 7.61 -33.43 2.72
CA ILE A 71 6.97 -32.53 1.74
C ILE A 71 5.56 -32.15 2.20
N LYS A 72 4.78 -33.11 2.71
CA LYS A 72 3.42 -32.89 3.21
C LYS A 72 3.38 -31.92 4.40
N GLN A 73 4.35 -31.99 5.30
CA GLN A 73 4.45 -31.08 6.44
C GLN A 73 4.80 -29.66 5.99
N LYS A 74 5.73 -29.51 5.04
CA LYS A 74 6.08 -28.21 4.45
C LYS A 74 4.87 -27.56 3.76
N LEU A 75 4.13 -28.32 2.95
CA LEU A 75 2.92 -27.82 2.28
C LEU A 75 1.84 -27.37 3.26
N LYS A 76 1.60 -28.12 4.34
CA LYS A 76 0.62 -27.74 5.38
C LYS A 76 1.03 -26.46 6.11
N GLU A 77 2.29 -26.35 6.52
CA GLU A 77 2.82 -25.15 7.17
C GLU A 77 2.75 -23.93 6.24
N ASP A 78 3.05 -24.11 4.96
CA ASP A 78 2.96 -23.06 3.95
C ASP A 78 1.51 -22.59 3.74
N ALA A 79 0.55 -23.51 3.67
CA ALA A 79 -0.87 -23.17 3.57
C ALA A 79 -1.36 -22.39 4.80
N THR A 80 -1.02 -22.84 6.01
CA THR A 80 -1.34 -22.12 7.25
C THR A 80 -0.69 -20.74 7.28
N ARG A 81 0.57 -20.62 6.83
CA ARG A 81 1.27 -19.33 6.75
C ARG A 81 0.57 -18.36 5.79
N VAL A 82 0.17 -18.83 4.61
CA VAL A 82 -0.56 -18.03 3.61
C VAL A 82 -1.91 -17.58 4.19
N HIS A 83 -2.63 -18.48 4.84
CA HIS A 83 -3.90 -18.17 5.51
C HIS A 83 -3.72 -17.08 6.58
N ASN A 84 -2.75 -17.24 7.48
CA ASN A 84 -2.49 -16.26 8.54
C ASN A 84 -2.06 -14.89 7.99
N ARG A 85 -1.22 -14.85 6.95
CA ARG A 85 -0.86 -13.58 6.29
C ARG A 85 -2.06 -12.90 5.65
N ARG A 86 -2.95 -13.68 5.02
CA ARG A 86 -4.19 -13.15 4.43
C ARG A 86 -5.13 -12.62 5.51
N ALA A 87 -5.29 -13.33 6.61
CA ALA A 87 -6.11 -12.88 7.75
C ALA A 87 -5.55 -11.59 8.37
N LEU A 88 -4.23 -11.51 8.55
CA LEU A 88 -3.56 -10.31 9.04
C LEU A 88 -3.80 -9.10 8.12
N PHE A 89 -3.63 -9.30 6.80
CA PHE A 89 -3.86 -8.26 5.81
C PHE A 89 -5.33 -7.80 5.80
N ASN A 90 -6.28 -8.74 5.78
CA ASN A 90 -7.70 -8.40 5.82
C ASN A 90 -8.06 -7.63 7.11
N SER A 91 -7.54 -8.05 8.27
CA SER A 91 -7.73 -7.33 9.53
C SER A 91 -7.19 -5.89 9.47
N ALA A 92 -6.05 -5.67 8.82
CA ALA A 92 -5.50 -4.33 8.61
C ALA A 92 -6.36 -3.50 7.63
N VAL A 93 -6.89 -4.12 6.58
CA VAL A 93 -7.85 -3.50 5.65
C VAL A 93 -9.13 -3.08 6.37
N ASP A 94 -9.67 -3.93 7.25
CA ASP A 94 -10.87 -3.61 8.03
C ASP A 94 -10.60 -2.40 8.95
N GLN A 95 -9.41 -2.30 9.54
CA GLN A 95 -9.03 -1.16 10.38
C GLN A 95 -8.95 0.16 9.62
N ILE A 96 -8.34 0.19 8.42
CA ILE A 96 -8.29 1.44 7.64
C ILE A 96 -9.70 1.84 7.18
N MET A 97 -10.54 0.87 6.79
CA MET A 97 -11.91 1.13 6.37
C MET A 97 -12.77 1.66 7.52
N TYR A 98 -12.60 1.13 8.73
CA TYR A 98 -13.27 1.66 9.92
C TYR A 98 -12.92 3.13 10.20
N MET A 99 -11.72 3.56 9.82
CA MET A 99 -11.22 4.92 10.03
C MET A 99 -11.24 5.78 8.75
N LYS A 100 -11.93 5.35 7.69
CA LYS A 100 -11.82 5.95 6.36
C LYS A 100 -12.12 7.44 6.32
N ASP A 101 -13.12 7.92 7.08
CA ASP A 101 -13.53 9.33 7.05
C ASP A 101 -12.46 10.24 7.68
N TYR A 102 -11.78 9.76 8.73
CA TYR A 102 -10.62 10.46 9.28
C TYR A 102 -9.46 10.50 8.28
N TRP A 103 -9.25 9.42 7.51
CA TRP A 103 -8.24 9.38 6.46
C TRP A 103 -8.57 10.30 5.29
N TYR A 104 -9.82 10.31 4.82
CA TYR A 104 -10.29 11.25 3.81
C TYR A 104 -10.08 12.68 4.25
N ARG A 105 -10.48 13.04 5.48
CA ARG A 105 -10.24 14.38 6.02
C ARG A 105 -8.75 14.73 6.04
N PHE A 106 -7.90 13.77 6.42
CA PHE A 106 -6.46 13.98 6.42
C PHE A 106 -5.88 14.22 5.04
N TRP A 107 -6.26 13.40 4.06
CA TRP A 107 -5.81 13.58 2.68
C TRP A 107 -6.38 14.86 2.05
N GLU A 108 -7.62 15.24 2.38
CA GLU A 108 -8.21 16.53 2.01
C GLU A 108 -7.38 17.70 2.52
N GLU A 109 -7.08 17.71 3.82
CA GLU A 109 -6.30 18.79 4.41
C GLU A 109 -4.86 18.82 3.86
N LYS A 110 -4.25 17.64 3.60
CA LYS A 110 -2.86 17.46 3.16
C LYS A 110 -2.66 17.82 1.68
N TYR A 111 -3.53 17.33 0.81
CA TYR A 111 -3.40 17.45 -0.65
C TYR A 111 -4.33 18.50 -1.26
N LYS A 112 -5.26 19.07 -0.49
CA LYS A 112 -6.27 20.03 -0.98
C LYS A 112 -7.20 19.44 -2.04
N ILE A 113 -7.51 18.15 -1.92
CA ILE A 113 -8.40 17.39 -2.82
C ILE A 113 -9.60 16.89 -2.02
N GLN A 114 -10.85 17.09 -2.48
CA GLN A 114 -12.08 16.75 -1.75
C GLN A 114 -12.43 15.25 -1.78
N PHE A 115 -11.73 14.41 -1.01
CA PHE A 115 -11.95 12.96 -0.97
C PHE A 115 -13.40 12.56 -0.65
N HIS A 116 -14.12 13.27 0.22
CA HIS A 116 -15.52 12.96 0.55
C HIS A 116 -16.48 13.21 -0.62
N SER A 117 -16.06 13.97 -1.64
CA SER A 117 -16.85 14.21 -2.86
C SER A 117 -16.65 13.13 -3.92
N ILE A 118 -15.84 12.09 -3.64
CA ILE A 118 -15.63 10.97 -4.56
C ILE A 118 -16.77 9.95 -4.40
N GLY A 119 -17.54 9.77 -5.46
CA GLY A 119 -18.53 8.71 -5.61
C GLY A 119 -17.91 7.46 -6.25
N PHE A 120 -18.31 6.27 -5.75
CA PHE A 120 -17.80 4.99 -6.24
C PHE A 120 -18.81 4.31 -7.15
N VAL A 121 -18.37 3.99 -8.37
CA VAL A 121 -19.24 3.41 -9.41
C VAL A 121 -19.40 1.91 -9.12
N ARG A 122 -20.66 1.46 -9.08
CA ARG A 122 -20.97 0.02 -9.00
C ARG A 122 -20.69 -0.62 -10.35
N GLU A 123 -19.82 -1.61 -10.39
CA GLU A 123 -19.64 -2.46 -11.58
C GLU A 123 -20.61 -3.65 -11.54
N LYS A 124 -20.87 -4.26 -12.69
CA LYS A 124 -21.80 -5.40 -12.85
C LYS A 124 -21.58 -6.53 -11.83
N TYR A 125 -20.33 -6.77 -11.43
CA TYR A 125 -19.94 -7.83 -10.49
C TYR A 125 -19.22 -7.31 -9.23
N CYS A 126 -19.15 -5.99 -9.03
CA CYS A 126 -18.40 -5.37 -7.95
C CYS A 126 -19.21 -4.24 -7.30
N SER A 127 -19.48 -4.32 -6.00
CA SER A 127 -20.20 -3.26 -5.29
C SER A 127 -19.35 -1.99 -5.18
N GLY A 128 -20.00 -0.82 -5.15
CA GLY A 128 -19.30 0.45 -4.90
C GLY A 128 -18.49 0.44 -3.61
N THR A 129 -18.91 -0.32 -2.59
CA THR A 129 -18.15 -0.52 -1.34
C THR A 129 -16.84 -1.29 -1.52
N VAL A 130 -16.80 -2.25 -2.46
CA VAL A 130 -15.55 -2.96 -2.80
C VAL A 130 -14.62 -2.02 -3.55
N VAL A 131 -15.16 -1.23 -4.48
CA VAL A 131 -14.38 -0.23 -5.22
C VAL A 131 -13.82 0.83 -4.28
N GLU A 132 -14.63 1.31 -3.34
CA GLU A 132 -14.19 2.25 -2.29
C GLU A 132 -13.06 1.66 -1.46
N ARG A 133 -13.21 0.42 -0.97
CA ARG A 133 -12.15 -0.24 -0.20
C ARG A 133 -10.84 -0.35 -0.98
N ASP A 134 -10.93 -0.77 -2.24
CA ASP A 134 -9.75 -0.91 -3.09
C ASP A 134 -9.10 0.47 -3.35
N PHE A 135 -9.91 1.52 -3.53
CA PHE A 135 -9.43 2.90 -3.68
C PHE A 135 -8.75 3.44 -2.41
N VAL A 136 -9.39 3.33 -1.24
CA VAL A 136 -8.83 3.77 0.05
C VAL A 136 -7.47 3.10 0.29
N LEU A 137 -7.39 1.80 0.03
CA LEU A 137 -6.16 1.04 0.20
C LEU A 137 -5.08 1.48 -0.80
N PHE A 138 -5.45 1.71 -2.06
CA PHE A 138 -4.54 2.21 -3.08
C PHE A 138 -3.97 3.58 -2.73
N ILE A 139 -4.82 4.53 -2.33
CA ILE A 139 -4.40 5.88 -1.91
C ILE A 139 -3.47 5.81 -0.70
N PHE A 140 -3.80 4.98 0.29
CA PHE A 140 -2.93 4.76 1.44
C PHE A 140 -1.55 4.23 1.02
N TYR A 141 -1.50 3.28 0.08
CA TYR A 141 -0.24 2.73 -0.41
C TYR A 141 0.57 3.74 -1.20
N VAL A 142 -0.08 4.57 -2.02
CA VAL A 142 0.60 5.68 -2.74
C VAL A 142 1.22 6.65 -1.74
N ASP A 143 0.48 7.07 -0.72
CA ASP A 143 1.01 7.96 0.33
C ASP A 143 2.14 7.29 1.12
N MET A 144 1.96 6.01 1.48
CA MET A 144 2.97 5.21 2.20
C MET A 144 4.26 5.09 1.38
N ILE A 145 4.17 4.77 0.10
CA ILE A 145 5.32 4.68 -0.81
C ILE A 145 6.00 6.04 -0.90
N GLY A 146 5.25 7.12 -1.14
CA GLY A 146 5.80 8.47 -1.22
C GLY A 146 6.42 8.98 0.09
N THR A 147 6.02 8.42 1.23
CA THR A 147 6.59 8.74 2.55
C THR A 147 7.86 7.94 2.85
N ILE A 148 7.93 6.69 2.40
CA ILE A 148 9.05 5.78 2.68
C ILE A 148 10.16 5.91 1.65
N ILE A 149 9.82 6.02 0.37
CA ILE A 149 10.77 6.16 -0.73
C ILE A 149 11.11 7.64 -0.90
N ARG A 150 12.39 7.96 -0.83
CA ARG A 150 12.95 9.30 -1.02
C ARG A 150 13.85 9.29 -2.24
N HIS A 151 13.86 10.42 -2.94
CA HIS A 151 14.79 10.61 -4.04
C HIS A 151 16.11 11.23 -3.55
N GLY A 152 17.21 10.95 -4.25
CA GLY A 152 18.55 11.41 -3.88
C GLY A 152 18.68 12.90 -3.63
N GLU A 153 19.69 13.23 -2.83
CA GLU A 153 20.05 14.58 -2.32
C GLU A 153 18.88 15.55 -2.10
N GLU A 154 17.83 15.08 -1.42
CA GLU A 154 16.78 15.92 -0.83
C GLU A 154 17.21 16.60 0.49
N ILE A 155 18.47 16.99 0.61
CA ILE A 155 18.90 17.96 1.63
C ILE A 155 19.62 19.10 0.94
N LYS A 156 18.85 19.94 0.24
CA LYS A 156 19.30 21.32 0.03
C LYS A 156 19.07 22.09 1.34
N PRO A 157 20.05 22.89 1.78
CA PRO A 157 19.98 23.66 3.04
C PRO A 157 18.88 24.75 3.04
N ASP A 158 18.13 24.91 1.96
CA ASP A 158 17.06 25.89 1.78
C ASP A 158 15.63 25.33 1.96
N GLY A 159 15.49 24.04 2.31
CA GLY A 159 14.20 23.47 2.73
C GLY A 159 13.17 23.23 1.62
N ARG A 160 13.57 23.24 0.34
CA ARG A 160 12.67 22.87 -0.78
C ARG A 160 12.94 21.44 -1.25
N GLN A 161 11.90 20.60 -1.20
CA GLN A 161 11.94 19.17 -1.54
C GLN A 161 11.98 18.96 -3.07
N GLY A 162 12.84 18.05 -3.52
CA GLY A 162 12.86 17.55 -4.90
C GLY A 162 11.82 16.45 -5.08
N THR A 163 10.56 16.82 -5.31
CA THR A 163 9.45 15.87 -5.42
C THR A 163 9.61 14.92 -6.62
N ARG A 164 9.80 13.62 -6.36
CA ARG A 164 9.51 12.53 -7.31
C ARG A 164 8.64 11.42 -6.70
N SER A 165 8.08 11.62 -5.50
CA SER A 165 6.95 10.83 -5.01
C SER A 165 5.77 10.93 -5.98
N ILE A 166 5.03 9.84 -6.20
CA ILE A 166 3.85 9.84 -7.06
C ILE A 166 2.85 10.92 -6.55
N PRO A 167 2.54 11.96 -7.34
CA PRO A 167 1.60 12.99 -6.92
C PRO A 167 0.23 12.37 -6.64
N MET A 168 -0.41 12.79 -5.55
CA MET A 168 -1.70 12.26 -5.15
C MET A 168 -2.77 12.52 -6.23
N GLU A 169 -2.70 13.67 -6.89
CA GLU A 169 -3.56 14.05 -8.00
C GLU A 169 -3.44 13.07 -9.18
N LEU A 170 -2.22 12.58 -9.45
CA LEU A 170 -1.99 11.60 -10.51
C LEU A 170 -2.62 10.24 -10.15
N ALA A 171 -2.46 9.80 -8.90
CA ALA A 171 -3.06 8.56 -8.43
C ALA A 171 -4.60 8.59 -8.50
N ILE A 172 -5.23 9.72 -8.16
CA ILE A 172 -6.68 9.88 -8.26
C ILE A 172 -7.13 9.91 -9.73
N LYS A 173 -6.45 10.70 -10.58
CA LYS A 173 -6.74 10.73 -12.04
C LYS A 173 -6.59 9.36 -12.68
N PHE A 174 -5.60 8.58 -12.26
CA PHE A 174 -5.45 7.20 -12.70
C PHE A 174 -6.70 6.36 -12.35
N TYR A 175 -7.20 6.44 -11.11
CA TYR A 175 -8.40 5.71 -10.71
C TYR A 175 -9.66 6.23 -11.41
N GLU A 176 -9.78 7.53 -11.63
CA GLU A 176 -10.86 8.16 -12.40
C GLU A 176 -10.87 7.68 -13.85
N ALA A 177 -9.70 7.58 -14.49
CA ALA A 177 -9.58 7.06 -15.85
C ALA A 177 -9.95 5.58 -15.98
N THR A 178 -9.84 4.79 -14.89
CA THR A 178 -10.38 3.41 -14.88
C THR A 178 -11.91 3.38 -14.83
N GLY A 179 -12.54 4.53 -14.58
CA GLY A 179 -13.98 4.65 -14.55
C GLY A 179 -14.64 4.12 -13.27
N LYS A 180 -13.83 3.86 -12.25
CA LYS A 180 -14.26 3.29 -10.97
C LYS A 180 -14.76 4.34 -9.98
N ILE A 181 -14.37 5.59 -10.19
CA ILE A 181 -14.75 6.72 -9.37
C ILE A 181 -15.33 7.84 -10.25
N LYS A 182 -16.19 8.64 -9.65
CA LYS A 182 -16.77 9.85 -10.24
C LYS A 182 -16.88 10.93 -9.18
N TRP A 183 -16.78 12.18 -9.55
CA TRP A 183 -17.01 13.27 -8.61
C TRP A 183 -18.50 13.50 -8.43
N SER A 184 -18.95 13.70 -7.18
CA SER A 184 -20.36 13.91 -6.85
C SER A 184 -20.98 15.13 -7.55
N TYR A 185 -20.17 16.10 -7.96
CA TYR A 185 -20.60 17.29 -8.72
C TYR A 185 -20.69 17.07 -10.25
N GLN A 186 -20.29 15.89 -10.74
CA GLN A 186 -20.41 15.51 -12.15
C GLN A 186 -21.59 14.54 -12.32
N GLU A 187 -22.81 15.09 -12.34
CA GLU A 187 -23.94 14.41 -12.98
C GLU A 187 -23.79 14.56 -14.49
N ASP A 188 -22.97 13.72 -15.12
CA ASP A 188 -22.91 13.63 -16.58
C ASP A 188 -23.66 12.36 -17.05
N PRO A 189 -24.86 12.51 -17.65
CA PRO A 189 -25.63 11.40 -18.21
C PRO A 189 -24.88 10.61 -19.28
N LEU A 190 -23.96 11.25 -20.02
CA LEU A 190 -23.22 10.64 -21.13
C LEU A 190 -22.10 9.71 -20.64
N LEU A 191 -21.61 9.93 -19.42
CA LEU A 191 -20.62 9.04 -18.79
C LEU A 191 -21.24 7.67 -18.49
N PHE A 192 -22.48 7.61 -17.99
CA PHE A 192 -23.21 6.35 -17.77
C PHE A 192 -23.38 5.54 -19.06
N GLU A 193 -23.63 6.22 -20.18
CA GLU A 193 -23.74 5.59 -21.50
C GLU A 193 -22.39 5.06 -22.00
N ARG A 194 -21.30 5.80 -21.81
CA ARG A 194 -19.93 5.31 -22.04
C ARG A 194 -19.58 4.12 -21.15
N TYR A 195 -20.03 4.10 -19.90
CA TYR A 195 -19.85 2.96 -18.98
C TYR A 195 -20.57 1.70 -19.45
N ALA A 196 -21.81 1.84 -19.94
CA ALA A 196 -22.57 0.72 -20.49
C ALA A 196 -21.91 0.13 -21.75
N LEU A 197 -21.33 1.00 -22.60
CA LEU A 197 -20.57 0.60 -23.79
C LEU A 197 -19.27 -0.15 -23.44
N VAL A 198 -18.44 0.39 -22.52
CA VAL A 198 -17.16 -0.25 -22.11
C VAL A 198 -17.39 -1.60 -21.42
N GLN A 199 -18.47 -1.76 -20.65
CA GLN A 199 -18.83 -3.06 -20.04
C GLN A 199 -19.38 -4.07 -21.05
N SER A 200 -19.96 -3.61 -22.17
CA SER A 200 -20.45 -4.48 -23.24
C SER A 200 -19.30 -5.08 -24.06
N GLU A 201 -18.17 -4.37 -24.19
CA GLU A 201 -16.99 -4.83 -24.91
C GLU A 201 -16.07 -5.73 -24.05
N GLN A 202 -16.14 -5.65 -22.71
CA GLN A 202 -15.34 -6.46 -21.79
C GLN A 202 -16.10 -7.68 -21.22
N GLY A 203 -16.65 -8.51 -22.09
CA GLY A 203 -17.45 -9.70 -21.72
C GLY A 203 -16.74 -10.83 -20.97
N SER A 204 -15.46 -10.72 -20.61
CA SER A 204 -14.73 -11.79 -19.90
C SER A 204 -13.73 -11.34 -18.82
N GLY A 205 -13.44 -10.03 -18.71
CA GLY A 205 -12.46 -9.47 -17.77
C GLY A 205 -13.00 -9.26 -16.35
N ALA A 206 -14.25 -8.83 -16.22
CA ALA A 206 -14.86 -8.48 -14.93
C ALA A 206 -15.07 -9.70 -14.00
N GLN A 207 -15.35 -10.89 -14.56
CA GLN A 207 -15.42 -12.14 -13.80
C GLN A 207 -14.05 -12.58 -13.21
N LYS A 208 -12.93 -12.21 -13.85
CA LYS A 208 -11.58 -12.52 -13.33
C LYS A 208 -11.17 -11.59 -12.18
N LEU A 209 -11.71 -10.37 -12.11
CA LEU A 209 -11.40 -9.39 -11.06
C LEU A 209 -12.01 -9.76 -9.69
N THR A 210 -13.20 -10.37 -9.68
CA THR A 210 -13.87 -10.81 -8.44
C THR A 210 -13.18 -12.02 -7.78
N GLN A 211 -12.41 -12.79 -8.54
CA GLN A 211 -11.64 -13.93 -8.02
C GLN A 211 -10.30 -13.54 -7.38
N LYS A 212 -9.76 -12.36 -7.74
CA LYS A 212 -8.46 -11.89 -7.22
C LYS A 212 -8.59 -11.40 -5.78
N SER A 213 -7.55 -11.57 -4.98
CA SER A 213 -7.55 -11.05 -3.60
C SER A 213 -7.48 -9.52 -3.59
N VAL A 214 -7.85 -8.90 -2.46
CA VAL A 214 -7.71 -7.43 -2.27
C VAL A 214 -6.26 -6.99 -2.49
N SER A 215 -5.31 -7.75 -1.95
CA SER A 215 -3.88 -7.51 -2.14
C SER A 215 -3.49 -7.60 -3.63
N ASP A 216 -4.02 -8.57 -4.38
CA ASP A 216 -3.69 -8.68 -5.81
C ASP A 216 -4.22 -7.49 -6.60
N ARG A 217 -5.45 -7.05 -6.32
CA ARG A 217 -6.03 -5.87 -6.99
C ARG A 217 -5.26 -4.59 -6.67
N LEU A 218 -4.90 -4.40 -5.41
CA LEU A 218 -4.04 -3.30 -4.97
C LEU A 218 -2.72 -3.26 -5.76
N TRP A 219 -2.00 -4.37 -5.78
CA TRP A 219 -0.67 -4.41 -6.38
C TRP A 219 -0.69 -4.33 -7.90
N MET A 220 -1.76 -4.80 -8.56
CA MET A 220 -1.97 -4.53 -9.98
C MET A 220 -2.18 -3.03 -10.25
N SER A 221 -2.97 -2.34 -9.41
CA SER A 221 -3.15 -0.89 -9.55
C SER A 221 -1.84 -0.13 -9.35
N ILE A 222 -1.03 -0.53 -8.36
CA ILE A 222 0.30 0.06 -8.14
C ILE A 222 1.21 -0.19 -9.34
N GLU A 223 1.27 -1.42 -9.85
CA GLU A 223 2.08 -1.79 -11.03
C GLU A 223 1.72 -0.96 -12.26
N SER A 224 0.42 -0.80 -12.54
CA SER A 224 -0.04 0.05 -13.65
C SER A 224 0.31 1.52 -13.45
N LEU A 225 0.23 2.03 -12.21
CA LEU A 225 0.56 3.43 -11.89
C LEU A 225 2.05 3.72 -12.07
N VAL A 226 2.93 2.86 -11.53
CA VAL A 226 4.39 3.05 -11.66
C VAL A 226 4.91 2.63 -13.04
N GLY A 227 4.09 1.95 -13.85
CA GLY A 227 4.38 1.70 -15.26
C GLY A 227 4.19 2.92 -16.17
N LEU A 228 3.67 4.03 -15.64
CA LEU A 228 3.57 5.29 -16.39
C LEU A 228 4.96 5.90 -16.61
N PRO A 229 5.17 6.64 -17.72
CA PRO A 229 6.42 7.37 -17.96
C PRO A 229 6.80 8.29 -16.80
N GLY A 230 8.07 8.28 -16.40
CA GLY A 230 8.62 9.09 -15.30
C GLY A 230 8.73 8.37 -13.95
N TYR A 231 8.28 7.11 -13.85
CA TYR A 231 8.36 6.29 -12.63
C TYR A 231 9.20 5.01 -12.82
N GLU A 232 10.11 5.01 -13.78
CA GLU A 232 10.92 3.85 -14.16
C GLU A 232 11.76 3.30 -12.99
N ASN A 233 12.27 4.19 -12.12
CA ASN A 233 12.99 3.78 -10.91
C ASN A 233 12.08 3.01 -9.95
N LEU A 234 10.87 3.51 -9.67
CA LEU A 234 9.91 2.82 -8.81
C LEU A 234 9.46 1.49 -9.42
N TYR A 235 9.22 1.48 -10.74
CA TYR A 235 8.94 0.24 -11.47
C TYR A 235 10.10 -0.75 -11.31
N THR A 236 11.34 -0.27 -11.40
CA THR A 236 12.54 -1.08 -11.24
C THR A 236 12.65 -1.66 -9.83
N MET A 237 12.46 -0.83 -8.81
CA MET A 237 12.49 -1.24 -7.42
C MET A 237 11.41 -2.28 -7.08
N PHE A 238 10.24 -2.17 -7.69
CA PHE A 238 9.07 -2.96 -7.28
C PHE A 238 8.81 -4.20 -8.14
N PHE A 239 9.10 -4.12 -9.44
CA PHE A 239 8.60 -5.07 -10.43
C PHE A 239 9.67 -5.64 -11.36
N LEU A 240 10.81 -4.98 -11.56
CA LEU A 240 11.90 -5.59 -12.32
C LEU A 240 12.50 -6.76 -11.54
N THR A 241 12.37 -7.95 -12.12
CA THR A 241 12.90 -9.19 -11.60
C THR A 241 14.38 -9.30 -11.93
N GLY A 242 15.24 -9.42 -10.92
CA GLY A 242 16.57 -10.00 -11.11
C GLY A 242 16.48 -11.49 -11.48
N PRO A 243 17.62 -12.16 -11.72
CA PRO A 243 17.64 -13.58 -12.07
C PRO A 243 16.87 -14.40 -11.02
N GLY A 244 15.70 -14.95 -11.40
CA GLY A 244 14.88 -15.82 -10.53
C GLY A 244 13.53 -15.25 -10.03
N GLY A 245 13.07 -14.08 -10.48
CA GLY A 245 11.67 -13.65 -10.26
C GLY A 245 11.30 -13.21 -8.83
N GLY A 246 12.26 -13.18 -7.90
CA GLY A 246 12.00 -12.95 -6.47
C GLY A 246 11.71 -11.52 -6.02
N HIS A 247 11.97 -10.51 -6.88
CA HIS A 247 11.89 -9.08 -6.53
C HIS A 247 10.47 -8.64 -6.19
N GLN A 248 9.51 -8.98 -7.05
CA GLN A 248 8.11 -8.60 -6.89
C GLN A 248 7.51 -9.16 -5.59
N LEU A 249 7.84 -10.40 -5.21
CA LEU A 249 7.32 -11.03 -3.99
C LEU A 249 7.89 -10.39 -2.71
N ALA A 250 9.16 -9.99 -2.72
CA ALA A 250 9.81 -9.35 -1.58
C ALA A 250 9.25 -7.95 -1.33
N THR A 251 9.13 -7.13 -2.38
CA THR A 251 8.56 -5.78 -2.31
C THR A 251 7.12 -5.80 -1.83
N LYS A 252 6.28 -6.64 -2.44
CA LYS A 252 4.88 -6.81 -2.00
C LYS A 252 4.80 -7.23 -0.54
N GLY A 253 5.65 -8.18 -0.15
CA GLY A 253 5.73 -8.69 1.21
C GLY A 253 6.07 -7.59 2.23
N PHE A 254 7.09 -6.78 1.95
CA PHE A 254 7.55 -5.71 2.82
C PHE A 254 6.49 -4.63 3.05
N PHE A 255 5.96 -4.02 1.99
CA PHE A 255 4.98 -2.94 2.16
C PHE A 255 3.68 -3.44 2.79
N ASN A 256 3.29 -4.70 2.53
CA ASN A 256 2.19 -5.32 3.24
C ASN A 256 2.50 -5.50 4.73
N ASP A 257 3.72 -5.91 5.10
CA ASP A 257 4.13 -6.04 6.50
C ASP A 257 4.20 -4.65 7.18
N VAL A 258 4.71 -3.61 6.51
CA VAL A 258 4.68 -2.21 6.97
C VAL A 258 3.24 -1.77 7.24
N PHE A 259 2.33 -1.94 6.28
CA PHE A 259 0.92 -1.60 6.44
C PHE A 259 0.28 -2.34 7.62
N CYS A 260 0.39 -3.67 7.65
CA CYS A 260 -0.24 -4.51 8.67
C CYS A 260 0.22 -4.20 10.10
N HIS A 261 1.49 -3.82 10.25
CA HIS A 261 2.09 -3.55 11.55
C HIS A 261 2.05 -2.07 11.97
N SER A 262 1.64 -1.15 11.09
CA SER A 262 1.57 0.28 11.40
C SER A 262 0.14 0.82 11.51
N ILE A 263 -0.83 0.25 10.80
CA ILE A 263 -2.16 0.86 10.62
C ILE A 263 -2.91 1.11 11.93
N THR A 264 -2.76 0.23 12.93
CA THR A 264 -3.43 0.41 14.23
C THR A 264 -2.97 1.68 14.91
N THR A 265 -1.65 1.86 15.00
CA THR A 265 -1.05 3.04 15.63
C THR A 265 -1.28 4.29 14.81
N LEU A 266 -1.21 4.21 13.48
CA LEU A 266 -1.52 5.34 12.59
C LEU A 266 -2.96 5.82 12.79
N ASN A 267 -3.92 4.89 12.85
CA ASN A 267 -5.32 5.20 13.15
C ASN A 267 -5.48 5.90 14.50
N GLN A 268 -4.79 5.44 15.55
CA GLN A 268 -4.82 6.08 16.87
C GLN A 268 -4.23 7.50 16.83
N ARG A 269 -3.09 7.69 16.16
CA ARG A 269 -2.49 9.02 15.98
C ARG A 269 -3.43 9.97 15.26
N LEU A 270 -4.09 9.47 14.22
CA LEU A 270 -5.04 10.23 13.42
C LEU A 270 -6.28 10.62 14.22
N PHE A 271 -6.88 9.66 14.93
CA PHE A 271 -7.99 9.89 15.84
C PHE A 271 -7.64 10.95 16.89
N ASN A 272 -6.49 10.79 17.55
CA ASN A 272 -6.03 11.75 18.55
C ASN A 272 -5.81 13.13 17.95
N TYR A 273 -5.23 13.24 16.75
CA TYR A 273 -5.01 14.53 16.11
C TYR A 273 -6.32 15.33 15.90
N TYR A 274 -7.40 14.65 15.52
CA TYR A 274 -8.68 15.30 15.28
C TYR A 274 -9.51 15.51 16.55
N ASN A 275 -9.34 14.66 17.56
CA ASN A 275 -10.14 14.71 18.79
C ASN A 275 -9.44 15.37 19.99
N SER A 276 -8.13 15.64 19.91
CA SER A 276 -7.39 16.46 20.89
C SER A 276 -7.44 17.97 20.62
N ARG A 277 -8.26 18.40 19.64
CA ARG A 277 -8.48 19.80 19.27
C ARG A 277 -9.77 20.39 19.88
N ILE A 278 -10.32 19.75 20.89
CA ILE A 278 -11.37 20.29 21.78
C ILE A 278 -10.68 20.77 23.05
#